data_AF-A0A815WRT8-F1
#
_entry.id   AF-A0A815WRT8-F1
#
_cell.length_a   1.000
_cell.length_b   1.000
_cell.length_c   1.000
_cell.angle_alpha   90.00
_cell.angle_beta   90.00
_cell.angle_gamma   90.00
#
_symmetry.space_group_name_H-M   'P 1'
#
loop_
_entity.id
_entity.type
_entity.pdbx_description
1 polymer ?
#
loop_
_entity_poly.entity_id
_entity_poly.type
_entity_poly.pdbx_seq_one_letter_code
_entity_poly.pdbx_strand_id
1 'polypeptide(L)'
;MDNAIRLFSTITNKSSYICTAMFKGLKNNNMPEKVFDLLDQMTFKPDNYTLPILFNVCAQVANNRAMKIGRKLLHTMPNDYRNNNIVLNSAIDMLMKFGDAQSAERIFDSIKTKDIITYSAMIKGYVGNEMSEKAL
;
A
#
# COMPACT_ATOMS: atom_id res chain seq x y z
N MET A 1 6.26 -22.09 -0.70
CA MET A 1 5.37 -21.01 -1.19
C MET A 1 4.53 -21.47 -2.39
N ASP A 2 5.11 -22.16 -3.37
CA ASP A 2 4.38 -22.56 -4.59
C ASP A 2 3.13 -23.42 -4.33
N ASN A 3 3.17 -24.32 -3.34
CA ASN A 3 1.99 -25.10 -2.93
C ASN A 3 0.84 -24.21 -2.43
N ALA A 4 1.15 -23.13 -1.69
CA ALA A 4 0.14 -22.20 -1.20
C ALA A 4 -0.48 -21.40 -2.35
N ILE A 5 0.31 -21.00 -3.35
CA ILE A 5 -0.18 -20.30 -4.56
C ILE A 5 -1.07 -21.24 -5.39
N ARG A 6 -0.67 -22.50 -5.57
CA ARG A 6 -1.48 -23.51 -6.27
C ARG A 6 -2.80 -23.75 -5.55
N LEU A 7 -2.76 -23.98 -4.23
CA LEU A 7 -3.99 -24.14 -3.43
C LEU A 7 -4.88 -22.89 -3.51
N PHE A 8 -4.32 -21.69 -3.44
CA PHE A 8 -5.08 -20.46 -3.60
C PHE A 8 -5.77 -20.34 -4.96
N SER A 9 -5.12 -20.78 -6.04
CA SER A 9 -5.71 -20.78 -7.38
C SER A 9 -6.92 -21.71 -7.50
N THR A 10 -6.99 -22.76 -6.67
CA THR A 10 -8.13 -23.70 -6.64
C THR A 10 -9.33 -23.20 -5.85
N ILE A 11 -9.20 -22.12 -5.07
CA ILE A 11 -10.32 -21.54 -4.31
C ILE A 11 -11.16 -20.64 -5.24
N THR A 12 -12.40 -21.07 -5.48
CA THR A 12 -13.39 -20.37 -6.33
C THR A 12 -14.00 -19.14 -5.65
N ASN A 13 -14.20 -19.17 -4.33
CA ASN A 13 -14.69 -18.02 -3.56
C ASN A 13 -13.59 -17.51 -2.62
N LYS A 14 -12.73 -16.64 -3.15
CA LYS A 14 -11.65 -16.02 -2.37
C LYS A 14 -12.27 -14.96 -1.45
N SER A 15 -12.01 -15.04 -0.15
CA SER A 15 -12.40 -14.00 0.80
C SER A 15 -11.26 -12.99 1.00
N SER A 16 -11.58 -11.80 1.52
CA SER A 16 -10.58 -10.77 1.83
C SER A 16 -9.44 -11.30 2.67
N TYR A 17 -9.78 -12.01 3.74
CA TYR A 17 -8.83 -12.60 4.66
C TYR A 17 -7.79 -13.51 3.98
N ILE A 18 -8.22 -14.41 3.09
CA ILE A 18 -7.30 -15.34 2.42
C ILE A 18 -6.37 -14.58 1.46
N CYS A 19 -6.90 -13.59 0.74
CA CYS A 19 -6.08 -12.71 -0.10
C CYS A 19 -5.05 -11.92 0.73
N THR A 20 -5.47 -11.32 1.86
CA THR A 20 -4.58 -10.59 2.78
C THR A 20 -3.42 -11.48 3.25
N ALA A 21 -3.74 -12.72 3.66
CA ALA A 21 -2.75 -13.69 4.12
C ALA A 21 -1.76 -14.06 2.99
N MET A 22 -2.27 -14.32 1.79
CA MET A 22 -1.43 -14.62 0.62
C MET A 22 -0.55 -13.45 0.22
N PHE A 23 -1.07 -12.22 0.23
CA PHE A 23 -0.29 -11.02 -0.09
C PHE A 23 0.84 -10.81 0.90
N LYS A 24 0.56 -10.99 2.20
CA LYS A 24 1.59 -10.94 3.25
C LYS A 24 2.67 -11.99 3.02
N GLY A 25 2.27 -13.22 2.68
CA GLY A 25 3.17 -14.31 2.35
C GLY A 25 4.07 -13.99 1.15
N LEU A 26 3.47 -13.61 0.02
CA LEU A 26 4.18 -13.28 -1.22
C LEU A 26 5.17 -12.13 -1.04
N LYS A 27 4.75 -11.08 -0.33
CA LYS A 27 5.60 -9.94 0.01
C LYS A 27 6.84 -10.38 0.78
N ASN A 28 6.66 -11.19 1.83
CA ASN A 28 7.76 -11.63 2.71
C ASN A 28 8.69 -12.66 2.05
N ASN A 29 8.26 -13.30 0.95
CA ASN A 29 9.05 -14.28 0.20
C ASN A 29 9.65 -13.68 -1.09
N ASN A 30 9.82 -12.36 -1.16
CA ASN A 30 10.40 -11.66 -2.31
C ASN A 30 9.69 -11.95 -3.65
N MET A 31 8.37 -12.17 -3.62
CA MET A 31 7.53 -12.27 -4.82
C MET A 31 6.46 -11.16 -4.88
N PRO A 32 6.82 -9.88 -4.71
CA PRO A 32 5.84 -8.80 -4.60
C PRO A 32 5.04 -8.59 -5.89
N GLU A 33 5.59 -8.90 -7.07
CA GLU A 33 4.86 -8.73 -8.34
C GLU A 33 3.66 -9.66 -8.48
N LYS A 34 3.75 -10.90 -7.96
CA LYS A 34 2.64 -11.88 -7.98
C LYS A 34 1.42 -11.38 -7.20
N VAL A 35 1.59 -10.43 -6.29
CA VAL A 35 0.48 -9.80 -5.56
C VAL A 35 -0.45 -9.08 -6.54
N PHE A 36 0.07 -8.46 -7.59
CA PHE A 36 -0.75 -7.76 -8.58
C PHE A 36 -1.61 -8.73 -9.40
N ASP A 37 -1.05 -9.88 -9.77
CA ASP A 37 -1.79 -10.89 -10.54
C ASP A 37 -2.93 -11.51 -9.72
N LEU A 38 -2.75 -11.62 -8.40
CA LEU A 38 -3.81 -12.05 -7.49
C LEU A 38 -4.79 -10.93 -7.15
N LEU A 39 -4.35 -9.67 -7.11
CA LEU A 39 -5.22 -8.51 -6.94
C LEU A 39 -6.22 -8.40 -8.08
N ASP A 40 -5.79 -8.67 -9.32
CA ASP A 40 -6.67 -8.67 -10.50
C ASP A 40 -7.73 -9.79 -10.45
N GLN A 41 -7.52 -10.83 -9.63
CA GLN A 41 -8.48 -11.92 -9.42
C GLN A 41 -9.44 -11.67 -8.24
N MET A 42 -9.25 -10.58 -7.47
CA MET A 42 -10.15 -10.25 -6.37
C MET A 42 -11.47 -9.69 -6.91
N THR A 43 -12.58 -10.23 -6.41
CA THR A 43 -13.95 -9.78 -6.77
C THR A 43 -14.51 -8.74 -5.79
N PHE A 44 -13.82 -8.50 -4.68
CA PHE A 44 -14.25 -7.61 -3.60
C PHE A 44 -13.17 -6.55 -3.34
N LYS A 45 -13.57 -5.44 -2.71
CA LYS A 45 -12.66 -4.33 -2.43
C LYS A 45 -11.69 -4.69 -1.29
N PRO A 46 -10.40 -4.31 -1.40
CA PRO A 46 -9.46 -4.45 -0.28
C PRO A 46 -9.93 -3.70 0.96
N ASP A 47 -9.86 -4.35 2.10
CA ASP A 47 -10.16 -3.77 3.41
C ASP A 47 -8.96 -2.98 4.00
N ASN A 48 -9.16 -2.42 5.19
CA ASN A 48 -8.15 -1.67 5.94
C ASN A 48 -6.93 -2.48 6.38
N TYR A 49 -6.97 -3.81 6.33
CA TYR A 49 -5.81 -4.68 6.60
C TYR A 49 -5.04 -5.03 5.32
N THR A 50 -5.75 -5.09 4.19
CA THR A 50 -5.19 -5.42 2.88
C THR A 50 -4.55 -4.21 2.22
N LEU A 51 -5.16 -3.03 2.32
CA LEU A 51 -4.65 -1.79 1.73
C LEU A 51 -3.21 -1.45 2.15
N PRO A 52 -2.82 -1.52 3.44
CA PRO A 52 -1.44 -1.25 3.83
C PRO A 52 -0.42 -2.22 3.21
N ILE A 53 -0.81 -3.49 3.05
CA ILE A 53 0.04 -4.49 2.40
C ILE A 53 0.21 -4.14 0.92
N LEU A 54 -0.89 -3.80 0.23
CA LEU A 54 -0.86 -3.43 -1.18
C LEU A 54 -0.04 -2.16 -1.43
N PHE A 55 -0.20 -1.11 -0.61
CA PHE A 55 0.61 0.10 -0.73
C PHE A 55 2.09 -0.17 -0.48
N ASN A 56 2.43 -0.97 0.53
CA ASN A 56 3.80 -1.36 0.79
C ASN A 56 4.42 -2.19 -0.34
N VAL A 57 3.65 -3.10 -0.96
CA VAL A 57 4.07 -3.83 -2.16
C VAL A 57 4.30 -2.86 -3.32
N CYS A 58 3.42 -1.88 -3.53
CA CYS A 58 3.61 -0.86 -4.55
C CYS A 58 4.91 -0.06 -4.33
N ALA A 59 5.15 0.35 -3.09
CA ALA A 59 6.36 1.05 -2.66
C ALA A 59 7.64 0.20 -2.86
N GLN A 60 7.57 -1.11 -2.65
CA GLN A 60 8.68 -2.05 -2.82
C GLN A 60 9.00 -2.30 -4.30
N VAL A 61 7.98 -2.47 -5.15
CA VAL A 61 8.17 -2.73 -6.58
C VAL A 61 8.63 -1.48 -7.33
N ALA A 62 8.17 -0.29 -6.90
CA ALA A 62 8.66 1.02 -7.36
C ALA A 62 8.73 1.19 -8.89
N ASN A 63 7.75 0.66 -9.63
CA ASN A 63 7.65 0.81 -11.08
C ASN A 63 6.32 1.46 -11.52
N ASN A 64 6.20 1.78 -12.81
CA ASN A 64 5.03 2.44 -13.37
C ASN A 64 3.71 1.65 -13.19
N ARG A 65 3.76 0.30 -13.21
CA ARG A 65 2.58 -0.55 -12.96
C ARG A 65 2.11 -0.38 -11.51
N ALA A 66 3.05 -0.48 -10.57
CA ALA A 66 2.79 -0.30 -9.15
C ALA A 66 2.23 1.10 -8.82
N MET A 67 2.74 2.16 -9.45
CA MET A 67 2.20 3.52 -9.27
C MET A 67 0.73 3.61 -9.72
N LYS A 68 0.40 3.06 -10.90
CA LYS A 68 -0.98 3.06 -11.42
C LYS A 68 -1.94 2.31 -10.49
N ILE A 69 -1.51 1.14 -9.99
CA ILE A 69 -2.29 0.34 -9.04
C ILE A 69 -2.49 1.11 -7.73
N GLY A 70 -1.41 1.65 -7.15
CA GLY A 70 -1.45 2.42 -5.92
C GLY A 70 -2.40 3.63 -5.99
N ARG A 71 -2.37 4.40 -7.08
CA ARG A 71 -3.31 5.52 -7.29
C ARG A 71 -4.75 5.04 -7.44
N LYS A 72 -4.99 3.95 -8.18
CA LYS A 72 -6.33 3.36 -8.30
C LYS A 72 -6.87 2.93 -6.94
N LEU A 73 -6.05 2.30 -6.10
CA LEU A 73 -6.41 1.91 -4.74
C LEU A 73 -6.76 3.14 -3.89
N LEU A 74 -5.95 4.21 -3.93
CA LEU A 74 -6.24 5.46 -3.23
C LEU A 74 -7.56 6.11 -3.66
N HIS A 75 -7.83 6.16 -4.97
CA HIS A 75 -9.07 6.76 -5.50
C HIS A 75 -10.31 5.93 -5.19
N THR A 76 -10.18 4.60 -5.13
CA THR A 76 -11.30 3.68 -4.86
C THR A 76 -11.46 3.31 -3.39
N MET A 77 -10.56 3.82 -2.53
CA MET A 77 -10.55 3.59 -1.10
C MET A 77 -11.84 4.11 -0.43
N PRO A 78 -12.52 3.26 0.35
CA PRO A 78 -13.67 3.66 1.16
C PRO A 78 -13.37 4.84 2.12
N ASN A 79 -14.37 5.70 2.33
CA ASN A 79 -14.21 6.92 3.14
C ASN A 79 -13.95 6.65 4.62
N ASP A 80 -14.46 5.54 5.15
CA ASP A 80 -14.21 5.04 6.50
C ASP A 80 -12.71 4.75 6.75
N TYR A 81 -11.95 4.38 5.73
CA TYR A 81 -10.51 4.14 5.85
C TYR A 81 -9.67 5.42 5.79
N ARG A 82 -10.28 6.57 5.46
CA ARG A 82 -9.62 7.88 5.47
C ARG A 82 -9.34 8.43 6.88
N ASN A 83 -9.73 7.70 7.93
CA ASN A 83 -9.35 8.00 9.31
C ASN A 83 -8.44 6.93 9.92
N ASN A 84 -7.96 5.96 9.11
CA ASN A 84 -7.10 4.90 9.60
C ASN A 84 -5.62 5.25 9.33
N ASN A 85 -4.91 5.68 10.38
CA ASN A 85 -3.50 6.07 10.27
C ASN A 85 -2.61 4.98 9.64
N ILE A 86 -2.90 3.69 9.85
CA ILE A 86 -2.10 2.59 9.26
C ILE A 86 -2.23 2.61 7.72
N VAL A 87 -3.46 2.79 7.22
CA VAL A 87 -3.73 2.88 5.77
C VAL A 87 -3.13 4.15 5.18
N LEU A 88 -3.27 5.28 5.87
CA LEU A 88 -2.77 6.57 5.38
C LEU A 88 -1.25 6.66 5.42
N ASN A 89 -0.60 6.18 6.48
CA ASN A 89 0.86 6.16 6.60
C ASN A 89 1.50 5.27 5.53
N SER A 90 0.88 4.12 5.22
CA SER A 90 1.37 3.24 4.13
C SER A 90 1.15 3.85 2.74
N ALA A 91 0.06 4.59 2.53
CA ALA A 91 -0.14 5.37 1.31
C ALA A 91 0.87 6.53 1.17
N ILE A 92 1.19 7.23 2.26
CA ILE A 92 2.23 8.27 2.29
C ILE A 92 3.58 7.67 1.88
N ASP A 93 4.02 6.57 2.53
CA ASP A 93 5.29 5.91 2.18
C ASP A 93 5.34 5.51 0.70
N MET A 94 4.24 4.97 0.18
CA MET A 94 4.12 4.64 -1.24
C MET A 94 4.26 5.87 -2.15
N LEU A 95 3.55 6.97 -1.87
CA LEU A 95 3.61 8.19 -2.68
C LEU A 95 5.00 8.82 -2.65
N MET A 96 5.64 8.88 -1.47
CA MET A 96 7.01 9.37 -1.34
C MET A 96 7.99 8.51 -2.13
N LYS A 97 7.81 7.17 -2.19
CA LYS A 97 8.63 6.28 -3.01
C LYS A 97 8.48 6.50 -4.52
N PHE A 98 7.35 7.04 -4.95
CA PHE A 98 7.13 7.46 -6.34
C PHE A 98 7.49 8.92 -6.61
N GLY A 99 8.08 9.63 -5.63
CA GLY A 99 8.41 11.06 -5.75
C GLY A 99 7.20 11.99 -5.75
N ASP A 100 6.00 11.50 -5.47
CA ASP A 100 4.78 12.33 -5.39
C ASP A 100 4.60 12.90 -3.99
N ALA A 101 5.57 13.74 -3.58
CA ALA A 101 5.56 14.39 -2.28
C ALA A 101 4.32 15.28 -2.10
N GLN A 102 3.84 15.94 -3.16
CA GLN A 102 2.67 16.80 -3.09
C GLN A 102 1.40 16.03 -2.69
N SER A 103 1.17 14.85 -3.27
CA SER A 103 0.00 14.04 -2.87
C SER A 103 0.16 13.45 -1.48
N ALA A 104 1.38 13.11 -1.07
CA ALA A 104 1.67 12.64 0.28
C ALA A 104 1.38 13.72 1.33
N GLU A 105 1.81 14.97 1.07
CA GLU A 105 1.52 16.15 1.90
C GLU A 105 0.01 16.36 2.06
N ARG A 106 -0.78 16.26 0.98
CA ARG A 106 -2.25 16.37 1.06
C ARG A 106 -2.87 15.30 1.96
N ILE A 107 -2.37 14.06 1.91
CA ILE A 107 -2.84 13.00 2.80
C ILE A 107 -2.44 13.32 4.24
N PHE A 108 -1.19 13.71 4.47
CA PHE A 108 -0.68 14.09 5.78
C PHE A 108 -1.54 15.20 6.41
N ASP A 109 -1.85 16.26 5.67
CA ASP A 109 -2.68 17.37 6.13
C ASP A 109 -4.11 16.93 6.49
N SER A 110 -4.65 15.95 5.76
CA SER A 110 -5.98 15.40 6.03
C SER A 110 -6.09 14.57 7.32
N ILE A 111 -4.97 14.11 7.88
CA ILE A 111 -4.95 13.31 9.12
C ILE A 111 -5.21 14.22 10.32
N LYS A 112 -6.34 13.98 11.00
CA LYS A 112 -6.75 14.73 12.21
C LYS A 112 -5.77 14.59 13.37
N THR A 113 -5.35 13.36 13.66
CA THR A 113 -4.43 13.04 14.76
C THR A 113 -3.23 12.28 14.22
N LYS A 114 -2.13 13.01 14.01
CA LYS A 114 -0.88 12.47 13.48
C LYS A 114 -0.10 11.81 14.61
N ASP A 115 0.39 10.59 14.36
CA ASP A 115 1.26 9.88 15.30
C ASP A 115 2.73 9.97 14.85
N ILE A 116 3.64 9.45 15.68
CA ILE A 116 5.07 9.45 15.39
C ILE A 116 5.41 8.73 14.08
N ILE A 117 4.60 7.74 13.68
CA ILE A 117 4.80 7.00 12.43
C ILE A 117 4.44 7.90 11.24
N THR A 118 3.37 8.69 11.35
CA THR A 118 2.96 9.66 10.33
C THR A 118 4.06 10.69 10.05
N TYR A 119 4.65 11.30 11.10
CA TYR A 119 5.78 12.24 10.93
C TYR A 119 7.03 11.55 10.38
N SER A 120 7.37 10.37 10.91
CA SER A 120 8.55 9.61 10.46
C SER A 120 8.46 9.24 8.98
N ALA A 121 7.26 8.90 8.49
CA ALA A 121 7.04 8.59 7.08
C ALA A 121 7.30 9.81 6.18
N MET A 122 6.85 11.00 6.58
CA MET A 122 7.11 12.24 5.83
C MET A 122 8.59 12.60 5.82
N ILE A 123 9.25 12.61 6.98
CA ILE A 123 10.67 12.96 7.11
C ILE A 123 11.53 12.03 6.25
N LYS A 124 11.33 10.71 6.40
CA LYS A 124 12.04 9.70 5.61
C LYS A 124 11.79 9.89 4.11
N GLY A 125 10.55 10.21 3.73
CA GLY A 125 10.19 10.47 2.35
C GLY A 125 10.88 11.71 1.78
N TYR A 126 10.93 12.82 2.53
CA TYR A 126 11.57 14.06 2.07
C TYR A 126 13.06 13.88 1.87
N VAL A 127 13.75 13.25 2.83
CA VAL A 127 15.17 12.91 2.70
C VAL A 127 15.41 12.02 1.49
N GLY A 128 14.55 11.02 1.26
CA GLY A 128 14.65 10.13 0.10
C GLY A 128 14.35 10.79 -1.25
N ASN A 129 13.68 11.92 -1.28
CA ASN A 129 13.37 12.71 -2.47
C ASN A 129 14.27 13.96 -2.61
N GLU A 130 15.36 14.04 -1.84
CA GLU A 130 16.31 15.17 -1.85
C GLU A 130 15.68 16.52 -1.46
N MET A 131 14.57 16.50 -0.71
CA MET A 131 13.85 17.68 -0.21
C MET A 131 14.14 17.91 1.28
N SER A 132 15.43 17.83 1.66
CA SER A 132 15.86 17.83 3.06
C SER A 132 15.46 19.10 3.82
N GLU A 133 15.26 20.22 3.14
CA GLU A 133 14.76 21.46 3.72
C GLU A 133 13.35 21.33 4.31
N LYS A 134 12.54 20.40 3.80
CA LYS A 134 11.20 20.10 4.34
C LYS A 134 11.22 19.05 5.48
N ALA A 135 12.38 18.45 5.75
CA ALA A 135 12.54 17.40 6.76
C ALA A 135 12.97 17.91 8.14
N LEU A 136 13.28 19.21 8.26
CA LEU A 136 13.68 19.92 9.48
C LEU A 136 12.48 20.55 10.20
#